data_AF-A0A6I1EF39-F1
#
_entry.id   AF-A0A6I1EF39-F1
#
_cell.length_a   1.000
_cell.length_b   1.000
_cell.length_c   1.000
_cell.angle_alpha   90.00
_cell.angle_beta   90.00
_cell.angle_gamma   90.00
#
_symmetry.space_group_name_H-M   'P 1'
#
loop_
_entity.id
_entity.type
_entity.pdbx_description
1 polymer ?
#
loop_
_entity_poly.entity_id
_entity_poly.type
_entity_poly.pdbx_seq_one_letter_code
_entity_poly.pdbx_strand_id
1 'polypeptide(L)'
;DPTFSTRSHGFRPNEKAHNAIYDVLDAADKGYRWVVDMDLEKFFDTINHAKMVQILSERIEDGRVISLIHKYLRADVQLKNGHVEKRDKGAPQG
;
A
#
# COMPACT_ATOMS: atom_id res chain seq x y z
N ASP A 1 10.79 6.67 7.48
CA ASP A 1 11.48 6.10 6.30
C ASP A 1 11.73 7.23 5.30
N PRO A 2 13.02 7.53 5.00
CA PRO A 2 13.44 8.65 4.16
C PRO A 2 13.18 8.43 2.65
N THR A 3 12.82 7.22 2.24
CA THR A 3 12.69 6.85 0.82
C THR A 3 11.29 7.07 0.25
N PHE A 4 10.30 7.35 1.09
CA PHE A 4 8.95 7.72 0.66
C PHE A 4 8.92 9.16 0.16
N SER A 5 8.00 9.45 -0.76
CA SER A 5 7.71 10.83 -1.18
C SER A 5 7.40 11.72 0.02
N THR A 6 7.83 12.99 -0.04
CA THR A 6 7.49 14.00 0.96
C THR A 6 5.98 14.26 1.03
N ARG A 7 5.24 13.95 -0.05
CA ARG A 7 3.77 14.10 -0.16
C ARG A 7 3.00 12.80 0.08
N SER A 8 3.62 11.81 0.71
CA SER A 8 2.97 10.56 1.12
C SER A 8 2.61 10.65 2.59
N HIS A 9 1.32 10.62 2.94
CA HIS A 9 0.88 10.82 4.34
C HIS A 9 0.20 9.59 4.96
N GLY A 10 -0.30 8.66 4.14
CA GLY A 10 -1.00 7.46 4.63
C GLY A 10 -0.05 6.44 5.25
N PHE A 11 -0.47 5.80 6.36
CA PHE A 11 0.21 4.68 7.02
C PHE A 11 1.68 4.95 7.43
N ARG A 12 2.05 6.22 7.64
CA ARG A 12 3.43 6.61 8.01
C ARG A 12 3.51 7.09 9.46
N PRO A 13 4.58 6.74 10.19
CA PRO A 13 4.86 7.32 11.50
C PRO A 13 4.96 8.84 11.40
N ASN A 14 4.35 9.55 12.35
CA ASN A 14 4.33 11.01 12.46
C ASN A 14 3.63 11.76 11.31
N GLU A 15 2.98 11.07 10.38
CA GLU A 15 2.09 11.67 9.39
C GLU A 15 0.63 11.55 9.83
N LYS A 16 -0.20 12.54 9.47
CA LYS A 16 -1.64 12.56 9.73
C LYS A 16 -2.37 13.13 8.52
N ALA A 17 -3.66 12.82 8.39
CA ALA A 17 -4.51 13.35 7.30
C ALA A 17 -4.47 14.88 7.19
N HIS A 18 -4.33 15.59 8.31
CA HIS A 18 -4.18 17.06 8.34
C HIS A 18 -2.97 17.56 7.53
N ASN A 19 -1.85 16.81 7.52
CA ASN A 19 -0.67 17.18 6.73
C ASN A 19 -0.99 17.20 5.23
N ALA A 20 -1.73 16.20 4.75
CA ALA A 20 -2.17 16.16 3.36
C ALA A 20 -3.11 17.34 3.00
N ILE A 21 -3.96 17.76 3.94
CA ILE A 21 -4.84 18.93 3.76
C ILE A 21 -4.00 20.21 3.63
N TYR A 22 -2.98 20.39 4.48
CA TYR A 22 -2.11 21.56 4.39
C TYR A 22 -1.35 21.63 3.06
N ASP A 23 -0.86 20.50 2.54
CA ASP A 23 -0.20 20.45 1.24
C ASP A 23 -1.14 20.83 0.08
N VAL A 24 -2.42 20.43 0.15
CA VAL A 24 -3.43 20.82 -0.84
C VAL A 24 -3.77 22.31 -0.74
N LEU A 25 -3.88 22.85 0.49
CA LEU A 25 -4.14 24.27 0.72
C LEU A 25 -2.99 25.15 0.20
N ASP A 26 -1.74 24.78 0.48
CA ASP A 26 -0.56 25.47 -0.04
C ASP A 26 -0.52 25.47 -1.59
N ALA A 27 -0.90 24.35 -2.23
CA ALA A 27 -1.06 24.31 -3.68
C ALA A 27 -2.18 25.24 -4.17
N ALA A 28 -3.31 25.28 -3.48
CA ALA A 28 -4.41 26.19 -3.81
C ALA A 28 -4.01 27.67 -3.70
N ASP A 29 -3.24 28.03 -2.67
CA ASP A 29 -2.70 29.37 -2.45
C ASP A 29 -1.70 29.78 -3.54
N LYS A 30 -0.95 28.81 -4.09
CA LYS A 30 -0.06 29.00 -5.25
C LYS A 30 -0.80 29.11 -6.59
N GLY A 31 -2.14 29.00 -6.58
CA GLY A 31 -2.98 29.18 -7.76
C GLY A 31 -3.34 27.89 -8.50
N TYR A 32 -3.03 26.71 -7.96
CA TYR A 32 -3.51 25.44 -8.52
C TYR A 32 -4.98 25.22 -8.11
N ARG A 33 -5.91 25.44 -9.05
CA ARG A 33 -7.37 25.43 -8.78
C ARG A 33 -8.09 24.16 -9.24
N TRP A 34 -7.41 23.28 -9.94
CA TRP A 34 -7.96 22.03 -10.46
C TRP A 34 -7.33 20.84 -9.75
N VAL A 35 -8.16 19.87 -9.39
CA VAL A 35 -7.74 18.62 -8.75
C VAL A 35 -8.10 17.46 -9.66
N VAL A 36 -7.19 16.50 -9.76
CA VAL A 36 -7.45 15.20 -10.37
C VAL A 36 -7.58 14.21 -9.23
N ASP A 37 -8.80 13.78 -8.95
CA ASP A 37 -9.07 12.78 -7.93
C ASP A 37 -8.87 11.38 -8.53
N MET A 38 -8.09 10.55 -7.84
CA MET A 38 -7.75 9.20 -8.25
C MET A 38 -7.89 8.27 -7.06
N ASP A 39 -8.82 7.32 -7.18
CA ASP A 39 -8.97 6.22 -6.22
C ASP A 39 -8.79 4.88 -6.93
N LEU A 40 -8.22 3.91 -6.21
CA LEU A 40 -8.03 2.55 -6.70
C LEU A 40 -9.03 1.63 -6.02
N GLU A 41 -10.06 1.24 -6.77
CA GLU A 41 -11.06 0.29 -6.27
C GLU A 41 -10.38 -1.00 -5.83
N LYS A 42 -10.70 -1.47 -4.61
CA LYS A 42 -10.17 -2.73 -4.06
C LYS A 42 -8.65 -2.83 -4.17
N PHE A 43 -7.95 -1.73 -3.87
CA PHE A 43 -6.49 -1.65 -3.93
C PHE A 43 -5.83 -2.88 -3.32
N PHE A 44 -6.18 -3.22 -2.08
CA PHE A 44 -5.57 -4.36 -1.38
C PHE A 44 -6.00 -5.70 -1.96
N ASP A 45 -7.11 -5.85 -2.67
CA ASP A 45 -7.51 -7.15 -3.26
C ASP A 45 -6.88 -7.39 -4.64
N THR A 46 -6.28 -6.36 -5.24
CA THR A 46 -5.76 -6.41 -6.62
C THR A 46 -4.23 -6.39 -6.70
N ILE A 47 -3.53 -6.31 -5.56
CA ILE A 47 -2.06 -6.29 -5.51
C ILE A 47 -1.48 -7.53 -6.19
N ASN A 48 -0.64 -7.31 -7.20
CA ASN A 48 0.11 -8.39 -7.86
C ASN A 48 1.30 -8.83 -6.98
N HIS A 49 1.30 -10.09 -6.55
CA HIS A 49 2.33 -10.61 -5.65
C HIS A 49 3.73 -10.60 -6.26
N ALA A 50 3.87 -10.96 -7.54
CA ALA A 50 5.17 -10.96 -8.22
C ALA A 50 5.77 -9.55 -8.28
N LYS A 51 4.93 -8.55 -8.61
CA LYS A 51 5.35 -7.16 -8.65
C LYS A 51 5.71 -6.63 -7.25
N MET A 52 4.93 -6.99 -6.23
CA MET A 52 5.20 -6.61 -4.84
C MET A 52 6.55 -7.19 -4.36
N VAL A 53 6.77 -8.49 -4.60
CA VAL A 53 8.02 -9.16 -4.23
C VAL A 53 9.22 -8.56 -4.98
N GLN A 54 9.07 -8.25 -6.26
CA GLN A 54 10.12 -7.57 -7.04
C GLN A 54 10.54 -6.25 -6.40
N ILE A 55 9.58 -5.35 -6.12
CA ILE A 55 9.85 -4.03 -5.51
C ILE A 55 10.51 -4.17 -4.14
N LEU A 56 10.07 -5.13 -3.32
CA LEU A 56 10.68 -5.37 -2.01
C LEU A 56 12.10 -5.91 -2.11
N SER A 57 12.37 -6.77 -3.11
CA SER A 57 13.68 -7.39 -3.33
C SER A 57 14.73 -6.38 -3.80
N GLU A 58 14.32 -5.24 -4.36
CA GLU A 58 15.22 -4.13 -4.70
C GLU A 58 15.80 -3.42 -3.45
N ARG A 59 15.21 -3.64 -2.27
CA ARG A 59 15.59 -2.95 -1.02
C ARG A 59 15.95 -3.87 0.14
N ILE A 60 15.39 -5.07 0.17
CA ILE A 60 15.63 -6.06 1.23
C ILE A 60 16.51 -7.17 0.64
N GLU A 61 17.77 -7.22 1.08
CA GLU A 61 18.72 -8.24 0.63
C GLU A 61 18.47 -9.62 1.26
N ASP A 62 17.84 -9.66 2.44
CA ASP A 62 17.54 -10.92 3.13
C ASP A 62 16.39 -11.67 2.46
N GLY A 63 16.75 -12.66 1.63
CA GLY A 63 15.79 -13.54 0.96
C GLY A 63 14.85 -14.29 1.89
N ARG A 64 15.19 -14.48 3.18
CA ARG A 64 14.30 -15.12 4.16
C ARG A 64 13.13 -14.22 4.52
N VAL A 65 13.37 -12.91 4.64
CA VAL A 65 12.33 -11.90 4.89
C VAL A 65 11.40 -11.82 3.68
N ILE A 66 11.96 -11.76 2.47
CA ILE A 66 11.17 -11.78 1.23
C ILE A 66 10.31 -13.05 1.13
N SER A 67 10.89 -14.22 1.42
CA SER A 67 10.17 -15.50 1.44
C SER A 67 9.03 -15.49 2.45
N LEU A 68 9.24 -14.92 3.63
CA LEU A 68 8.21 -14.79 4.66
C LEU A 68 7.06 -13.88 4.21
N ILE A 69 7.37 -12.68 3.68
CA ILE A 69 6.36 -11.75 3.16
C ILE A 69 5.54 -12.42 2.06
N HIS A 70 6.20 -13.12 1.13
CA HIS A 70 5.53 -13.83 0.04
C HIS A 70 4.58 -14.92 0.56
N LYS A 71 4.95 -15.64 1.64
CA LYS A 71 4.05 -16.59 2.31
C LYS A 71 2.84 -15.90 2.95
N TYR A 72 3.02 -14.75 3.59
CA TYR A 72 1.91 -13.97 4.14
C TYR A 72 0.94 -13.48 3.07
N LEU A 73 1.44 -13.04 1.91
CA LEU A 73 0.60 -12.61 0.79
C LEU A 73 -0.23 -13.75 0.20
N ARG A 74 0.30 -14.99 0.22
CA ARG A 74 -0.35 -16.20 -0.28
C ARG A 74 -1.11 -17.00 0.78
N ALA A 75 -1.12 -16.55 2.03
CA ALA A 75 -1.80 -17.27 3.09
C ALA A 75 -3.30 -17.36 2.75
N ASP A 76 -3.82 -18.58 2.78
CA ASP A 76 -5.23 -18.82 2.52
C ASP A 76 -6.07 -18.13 3.59
N VAL A 77 -7.22 -17.58 3.19
CA VAL A 77 -8.17 -16.98 4.13
C VAL A 77 -9.33 -17.94 4.32
N GLN A 78 -9.58 -18.28 5.59
CA GLN A 78 -10.77 -19.01 5.97
C GLN A 78 -11.92 -18.02 6.12
N LEU A 79 -12.93 -18.17 5.26
CA LEU A 79 -14.17 -17.42 5.31
C LEU A 79 -15.02 -17.88 6.50
N LYS A 80 -15.93 -17.02 6.96
CA LYS A 80 -16.83 -17.30 8.10
C LYS A 80 -17.69 -18.55 7.94
N ASN A 81 -17.88 -19.01 6.70
CA ASN A 81 -18.62 -20.23 6.36
C ASN A 81 -17.74 -21.51 6.34
N GLY A 82 -16.48 -21.42 6.77
CA GLY A 82 -15.53 -22.52 6.78
C GLY A 82 -14.83 -22.80 5.44
N HIS A 83 -15.18 -22.10 4.36
CA HIS A 83 -14.47 -22.23 3.08
C HIS A 83 -13.07 -21.60 3.16
N VAL A 84 -12.11 -22.26 2.54
CA VAL A 84 -10.74 -21.79 2.39
C VAL A 84 -10.59 -21.26 0.97
N GLU A 85 -10.30 -19.96 0.82
CA GLU A 85 -9.99 -19.36 -0.47
C GLU A 85 -8.49 -19.17 -0.65
N LYS A 86 -7.97 -19.71 -1.77
CA LYS A 86 -6.60 -19.47 -2.20
C LYS A 86 -6.45 -18.05 -2.73
N ARG A 87 -5.36 -17.37 -2.36
CA ARG A 87 -5.05 -16.02 -2.83
C ARG A 87 -3.90 -16.03 -3.83
N ASP A 88 -4.24 -15.74 -5.09
CA ASP A 88 -3.27 -15.51 -6.17
C ASP A 88 -2.95 -14.01 -6.36
N LYS A 89 -3.70 -13.12 -5.70
CA LYS A 89 -3.52 -11.66 -5.68
C LYS A 89 -4.08 -11.04 -4.41
N GLY A 90 -3.69 -9.79 -4.17
CA GLY A 90 -4.11 -8.98 -3.03
C GLY A 90 -3.28 -9.22 -1.76
N ALA A 91 -3.60 -8.48 -0.70
CA ALA A 91 -3.01 -8.59 0.62
C ALA A 91 -4.14 -8.76 1.66
N PRO A 92 -3.89 -9.48 2.77
CA PRO A 92 -4.85 -9.57 3.87
C PRO A 92 -5.21 -8.18 4.41
N GLN A 93 -6.50 -7.90 4.54
CA GLN A 93 -7.02 -6.64 5.07
C GLN A 93 -7.45 -6.82 6.54
N GLY A 94 -6.47 -6.86 7.45
CA GLY A 94 -6.73 -6.87 8.91
C GLY A 94 -7.23 -8.19 9.48
#